data_AF-A0A2I7SE25-F1
#
_entry.id   AF-A0A2I7SE25-F1
#
_cell.length_a   1.000
_cell.length_b   1.000
_cell.length_c   1.000
_cell.angle_alpha   90.00
_cell.angle_beta   90.00
_cell.angle_gamma   90.00
#
_symmetry.space_group_name_H-M   'P 1'
#
loop_
_entity.id
_entity.type
_entity.pdbx_description
1 polymer ?
#
loop_
_entity_poly.entity_id
_entity_poly.type
_entity_poly.pdbx_seq_one_letter_code
_entity_poly.pdbx_strand_id
1 'polypeptide(L)' 'MLDKVSKVAWTRQARESLTEILDYRYKNLPSARSILRKAIIDASKQIVFSKQYQKDDIFPEYRRIVVRDYKILYKEVK' A
#
# COMPACT_ATOMS: atom_id res chain seq x y z
N MET A 1 -24.43 -0.55 -5.09
CA MET A 1 -23.54 -1.47 -5.84
C MET A 1 -22.12 -1.28 -5.32
N LEU A 2 -21.31 -2.32 -5.20
CA LEU A 2 -19.92 -2.18 -4.77
C LEU A 2 -19.12 -1.51 -5.92
N ASP A 3 -18.52 -0.36 -5.65
CA ASP A 3 -17.73 0.40 -6.62
C ASP A 3 -16.45 -0.37 -6.95
N LYS A 4 -16.47 -1.12 -8.06
CA LYS A 4 -15.34 -1.92 -8.53
C LYS A 4 -14.22 -1.02 -9.00
N VAL A 5 -13.00 -1.29 -8.56
CA VAL A 5 -11.82 -0.51 -8.94
C VAL A 5 -11.44 -0.82 -10.38
N SER A 6 -11.33 0.23 -11.21
CA SER A 6 -10.84 0.12 -12.59
C SER A 6 -9.31 0.12 -12.68
N LYS A 7 -8.65 0.88 -11.79
CA LYS A 7 -7.19 1.04 -11.77
C LYS A 7 -6.68 1.35 -10.37
N VAL A 8 -5.56 0.74 -10.02
CA VAL A 8 -4.75 1.11 -8.85
C VAL A 8 -3.55 1.92 -9.33
N ALA A 9 -3.35 3.11 -8.76
CA ALA A 9 -2.25 4.00 -9.09
C ALA A 9 -1.47 4.40 -7.85
N TRP A 10 -0.14 4.36 -7.93
CA TRP A 10 0.76 4.75 -6.85
C TRP A 10 1.18 6.21 -7.02
N THR A 11 0.89 7.04 -6.00
CA THR A 11 1.35 8.43 -5.98
C THR A 11 2.88 8.49 -5.95
N ARG A 12 3.45 9.65 -6.32
CA ARG A 12 4.90 9.86 -6.21
C ARG A 12 5.36 9.67 -4.76
N GLN A 13 4.64 10.28 -3.82
CA GLN A 13 4.89 10.15 -2.39
C GLN A 13 4.89 8.69 -1.93
N ALA A 14 3.92 7.87 -2.34
CA ALA A 14 3.87 6.46 -1.94
C ALA A 14 5.07 5.65 -2.47
N ARG A 15 5.55 5.98 -3.68
CA ARG A 15 6.75 5.35 -4.26
C ARG A 15 8.04 5.75 -3.53
N GLU A 16 8.14 7.02 -3.15
CA GLU A 16 9.25 7.56 -2.38
C GLU A 16 9.28 6.95 -0.98
N SER A 17 8.16 6.95 -0.26
CA SER A 17 8.06 6.33 1.07
C SER A 17 8.39 4.83 1.05
N LEU A 18 7.93 4.08 0.04
CA LEU A 18 8.32 2.67 -0.11
C LEU A 18 9.84 2.52 -0.30
N THR A 19 10.45 3.42 -1.08
CA THR A 19 11.91 3.40 -1.30
C THR A 19 12.66 3.71 -0.01
N GLU A 20 12.25 4.75 0.71
CA GLU A 20 12.83 5.12 2.01
C GLU A 20 12.73 4.01 3.05
N ILE A 21 11.58 3.34 3.16
CA ILE A 21 11.40 2.19 4.05
C ILE A 21 12.39 1.07 3.72
N LEU A 22 12.53 0.75 2.43
CA LEU A 22 13.40 -0.30 1.95
C LEU A 22 14.88 0.05 2.14
N ASP A 23 15.24 1.33 1.94
CA ASP A 23 16.60 1.84 2.13
C ASP A 23 16.96 1.92 3.61
N TYR A 24 16.03 2.31 4.49
CA TYR A 24 16.29 2.41 5.92
C TYR A 24 16.53 1.03 6.55
N ARG A 25 15.62 0.07 6.30
CA ARG A 25 15.59 -1.22 7.02
C ARG A 25 16.30 -2.36 6.28
N TYR A 26 16.39 -2.30 4.95
CA TYR A 26 16.80 -3.44 4.12
C TYR A 26 17.92 -3.11 3.12
N LYS A 27 18.66 -2.00 3.31
CA LYS A 27 19.76 -1.58 2.42
C LYS A 27 20.71 -2.72 2.06
N ASN A 28 21.16 -3.46 3.07
CA ASN A 28 22.17 -4.51 2.95
C ASN A 28 21.56 -5.92 2.86
N LEU A 29 20.24 -6.04 2.73
CA LEU A 29 19.51 -7.30 2.76
C LEU A 29 18.64 -7.44 1.49
N PRO A 30 19.25 -7.70 0.32
CA PRO A 30 18.56 -7.66 -0.98
C PRO A 30 17.38 -8.64 -1.07
N SER A 31 17.50 -9.83 -0.49
CA SER A 31 16.41 -10.81 -0.47
C SER A 31 15.21 -10.31 0.32
N ALA A 32 15.44 -9.80 1.54
CA ALA A 32 14.38 -9.27 2.39
C ALA A 32 13.74 -8.01 1.77
N ARG A 33 14.56 -7.14 1.16
CA ARG A 33 14.11 -5.96 0.40
C ARG A 33 13.14 -6.36 -0.71
N SER A 34 13.50 -7.37 -1.51
CA SER A 34 12.67 -7.86 -2.61
C SER A 34 11.35 -8.47 -2.11
N ILE A 35 11.40 -9.30 -1.06
CA ILE A 35 10.22 -9.94 -0.46
C ILE A 35 9.24 -8.89 0.06
N LEU A 36 9.72 -7.89 0.82
CA LEU A 36 8.84 -6.87 1.36
C LEU A 36 8.23 -5.99 0.26
N ARG A 37 9.06 -5.54 -0.70
CA ARG A 37 8.59 -4.75 -1.85
C ARG A 37 7.49 -5.48 -2.61
N LYS A 38 7.69 -6.77 -2.90
CA LYS A 38 6.71 -7.60 -3.58
C LYS A 38 5.43 -7.73 -2.77
N ALA A 39 5.52 -8.03 -1.47
CA ALA A 39 4.36 -8.17 -0.60
C ALA A 39 3.49 -6.90 -0.56
N ILE A 40 4.11 -5.72 -0.43
CA ILE A 40 3.41 -4.43 -0.41
C ILE A 40 2.71 -4.16 -1.76
N ILE A 41 3.42 -4.38 -2.87
CA ILE A 41 2.85 -4.16 -4.21
C ILE A 41 1.70 -5.13 -4.47
N ASP A 42 1.88 -6.41 -4.15
CA ASP A 42 0.86 -7.44 -4.40
C ASP A 42 -0.38 -7.23 -3.53
N ALA A 43 -0.23 -6.76 -2.29
CA ALA A 43 -1.36 -6.38 -1.45
C ALA A 43 -2.21 -5.26 -2.09
N SER A 44 -1.58 -4.27 -2.72
CA SER A 44 -2.31 -3.20 -3.43
C SER A 44 -3.11 -3.71 -4.64
N LYS A 45 -2.67 -4.81 -5.28
CA LYS A 45 -3.38 -5.43 -6.41
C LYS A 45 -4.62 -6.24 -5.98
N GLN A 46 -4.73 -6.59 -4.69
CA GLN A 46 -5.89 -7.30 -4.15
C GLN A 46 -7.08 -6.36 -3.87
N ILE A 47 -6.98 -5.08 -4.18
CA ILE A 47 -8.09 -4.12 -4.07
C ILE A 47 -9.03 -4.35 -5.26
N VAL A 48 -10.13 -5.07 -5.04
CA VAL A 48 -11.17 -5.30 -6.06
C VAL A 48 -12.27 -4.24 -5.96
N PHE A 49 -12.61 -3.83 -4.74
CA PHE A 49 -13.63 -2.83 -4.46
C PHE A 49 -13.04 -1.65 -3.68
N SER A 50 -13.47 -0.42 -4.00
CA SER A 50 -12.88 0.78 -3.39
C SER A 50 -13.08 0.79 -1.86
N LYS A 51 -14.19 0.21 -1.39
CA LYS A 51 -14.59 0.15 0.03
C LYS A 51 -14.28 -1.17 0.74
N GLN A 52 -13.46 -2.03 0.12
CA GLN A 52 -13.14 -3.37 0.62
C GLN A 52 -12.50 -3.36 2.02
N TYR A 53 -11.58 -2.44 2.28
CA TYR A 53 -10.83 -2.37 3.53
C TYR A 53 -11.38 -1.29 4.47
N GLN A 54 -11.11 -1.44 5.76
CA GLN A 54 -11.51 -0.49 6.80
C GLN A 54 -10.82 0.88 6.63
N LYS A 55 -11.46 1.94 7.13
CA LYS A 55 -10.84 3.26 7.26
C LYS A 55 -9.64 3.19 8.20
N ASP A 56 -8.65 4.04 8.02
CA ASP A 56 -7.56 4.15 9.00
C ASP A 56 -8.03 4.93 10.24
N ASP A 57 -7.48 4.59 11.40
CA ASP A 57 -7.86 5.20 12.68
C ASP A 57 -7.24 6.61 12.85
N ILE A 58 -6.08 6.85 12.24
CA ILE A 58 -5.34 8.12 12.31
C ILE A 58 -5.73 9.01 11.13
N PHE A 59 -5.87 8.41 9.94
CA PHE A 59 -6.21 9.11 8.69
C PHE A 59 -7.59 8.64 8.18
N PRO A 60 -8.71 9.15 8.73
CA PRO A 60 -10.06 8.63 8.48
C PRO A 60 -10.57 8.81 7.04
N GLU A 61 -9.91 9.65 6.25
CA GLU A 61 -10.14 9.86 4.82
C GLU A 61 -9.49 8.77 3.94
N TYR A 62 -8.58 7.98 4.52
CA TYR A 62 -7.93 6.86 3.87
C TYR A 62 -8.48 5.52 4.38
N ARG A 63 -8.29 4.48 3.57
CA ARG A 63 -8.47 3.08 3.94
C ARG A 63 -7.10 2.43 4.08
N ARG A 64 -7.01 1.41 4.96
CA ARG A 64 -5.76 0.77 5.32
C ARG A 64 -5.69 -0.68 4.89
N ILE A 65 -4.53 -1.08 4.37
CA ILE A 65 -4.13 -2.49 4.24
C ILE A 65 -2.90 -2.68 5.11
N VAL A 66 -2.95 -3.62 6.05
CA VAL A 66 -1.80 -3.94 6.92
C VAL A 66 -1.00 -5.05 6.25
N VAL A 67 0.29 -4.79 6.01
CA VAL A 67 1.23 -5.75 5.41
C VAL A 67 2.44 -5.81 6.33
N ARG A 68 2.53 -6.89 7.14
CA ARG A 68 3.54 -7.03 8.20
C ARG A 68 3.47 -5.82 9.14
N ASP A 69 4.57 -5.09 9.29
CA ASP A 69 4.71 -3.93 10.18
C ASP A 69 4.34 -2.60 9.50
N TYR A 70 3.82 -2.63 8.27
CA TYR A 70 3.54 -1.44 7.47
C TYR A 70 2.06 -1.33 7.10
N LYS A 71 1.60 -0.09 6.93
CA LYS A 71 0.27 0.23 6.41
C LYS A 71 0.37 0.81 5.01
N ILE A 72 -0.44 0.31 4.10
CA ILE A 72 -0.72 0.96 2.82
C ILE A 72 -1.98 1.79 3.01
N LEU A 73 -1.86 3.11 2.88
CA LEU A 73 -2.99 4.03 2.91
C LEU A 73 -3.42 4.35 1.49
N TYR A 74 -4.71 4.17 1.20
CA TYR A 74 -5.27 4.45 -0.12
C TYR A 74 -6.64 5.11 0.00
N LYS A 75 -7.02 5.84 -1.06
CA LYS A 75 -8.36 6.42 -1.20
C LYS A 75 -8.82 6.32 -2.64
N GLU A 76 -10.13 6.28 -2.81
CA GLU A 76 -10.74 6.37 -4.13
C GLU A 76 -10.60 7.81 -4.64
N VAL A 77 -10.20 7.95 -5.90
CA VAL A 77 -10.19 9.21 -6.63
C VAL A 77 -11.15 9.02 -7.81
N LYS A 78 -12.15 9.89 -7.90
CA LYS A 78 -13.12 9.90 -9.00
C LYS A 78 -12.59 10.67 -10.19
#